data_AF-A0A4Y9RP53-F1
#
_entry.id   AF-A0A4Y9RP53-F1
#
_cell.length_a   1.000
_cell.length_b   1.000
_cell.length_c   1.000
_cell.angle_alpha   90.00
_cell.angle_beta   90.00
_cell.angle_gamma   90.00
#
_symmetry.space_group_name_H-M   'P 1'
#
loop_
_entity.id
_entity.type
_entity.pdbx_description
1 polymer ?
#
loop_
_entity_poly.entity_id
_entity_poly.type
_entity_poly.pdbx_seq_one_letter_code
_entity_poly.pdbx_strand_id
1 'polypeptide(L)'
;MSDKPTRVRRLLERVRHARHPLHGWRRWVVIVGQGMVGFVALFAAVNLVLSLSTFRGEDPLSRTVHELRVLWFSPPDGAPMSPTAFPTVYGRDLGPAPDTVAIHAFLEREAEDGVFLLDHVMVDRILKLNGRIDARSVPSGVYVGAHALGPDDMPLVPVTKFMAQYLLFPRHAYILVVPESGPAIAFSASQNAKFGIDTHPERLSAEIAPFDPNAYDFPSSGEALHEMTRITNDPARVATAVEMLKGAQARLATEGLTYGLLAPNSNTAVGCVLQGAGAITQQARSSILLALRAPGFGAECE
;
A
#
# COMPACT_ATOMS: atom_id res chain seq x y z
N MET A 1 -46.37 5.07 -45.80
CA MET A 1 -45.03 4.80 -45.22
C MET A 1 -45.19 4.59 -43.73
N SER A 2 -44.82 3.40 -43.23
CA SER A 2 -44.95 3.05 -41.81
C SER A 2 -43.76 3.59 -41.05
N ASP A 3 -43.98 4.62 -40.23
CA ASP A 3 -42.95 5.24 -39.41
C ASP A 3 -42.71 4.38 -38.15
N LYS A 4 -41.97 3.29 -38.32
CA LYS A 4 -41.64 2.40 -37.20
C LYS A 4 -40.64 3.11 -36.28
N PRO A 5 -40.97 3.32 -34.99
CA PRO A 5 -40.04 3.95 -34.07
C PRO A 5 -38.78 3.10 -33.95
N THR A 6 -37.63 3.76 -34.15
CA THR A 6 -36.29 3.17 -34.00
C THR A 6 -36.13 2.55 -32.62
N ARG A 7 -35.32 1.48 -32.51
CA ARG A 7 -35.12 0.70 -31.27
C ARG A 7 -34.74 1.60 -30.08
N VAL A 8 -34.00 2.67 -30.33
CA VAL A 8 -33.59 3.69 -29.35
C VAL A 8 -34.79 4.45 -28.77
N ARG A 9 -35.77 4.83 -29.60
CA ARG A 9 -36.97 5.55 -29.16
C ARG A 9 -37.88 4.68 -28.28
N ARG A 10 -38.00 3.39 -28.62
CA ARG A 10 -38.69 2.39 -27.79
C ARG A 10 -37.98 2.10 -26.46
N LEU A 11 -36.64 2.15 -26.44
CA LEU A 11 -35.87 2.00 -25.21
C LEU A 11 -36.06 3.23 -24.29
N LEU A 12 -35.99 4.43 -24.85
CA LEU A 12 -36.23 5.68 -24.12
C LEU A 12 -37.65 5.77 -23.56
N GLU A 13 -38.66 5.34 -24.33
CA GLU A 13 -40.05 5.28 -23.85
C GLU A 13 -40.24 4.26 -22.72
N ARG A 14 -39.57 3.10 -22.77
CA ARG A 14 -39.57 2.13 -21.65
C ARG A 14 -38.91 2.71 -20.40
N VAL A 15 -37.79 3.41 -20.52
CA VAL A 15 -37.13 4.06 -19.37
C VAL A 15 -38.02 5.18 -18.81
N ARG A 16 -38.76 5.90 -19.68
CA ARG A 16 -39.68 6.97 -19.29
C ARG A 16 -40.95 6.45 -18.60
N HIS A 17 -41.43 5.25 -18.95
CA HIS A 17 -42.61 4.61 -18.36
C HIS A 17 -42.30 3.59 -17.25
N ALA A 18 -41.04 3.18 -17.08
CA ALA A 18 -40.58 2.38 -15.94
C ALA A 18 -40.42 3.19 -14.64
N ARG A 19 -40.86 4.46 -14.62
CA ARG A 19 -41.09 5.20 -13.36
C ARG A 19 -42.32 4.63 -12.67
N HIS A 20 -42.16 3.48 -12.02
CA HIS A 20 -43.08 3.08 -10.96
C HIS A 20 -43.23 4.26 -10.01
N PRO A 21 -44.45 4.69 -9.65
CA PRO A 21 -44.64 5.76 -8.68
C PRO A 21 -44.24 5.22 -7.31
N LEU A 22 -42.96 5.33 -7.00
CA LEU A 22 -42.42 5.05 -5.68
C LEU A 22 -42.98 6.12 -4.75
N HIS A 23 -43.86 5.71 -3.83
CA HIS A 23 -44.43 6.57 -2.81
C HIS A 23 -43.89 6.20 -1.41
N GLY A 24 -43.86 7.18 -0.50
CA GLY A 24 -43.43 6.99 0.89
C GLY A 24 -41.96 6.55 1.04
N TRP A 25 -41.69 5.68 2.01
CA TRP A 25 -40.35 5.23 2.38
C TRP A 25 -39.56 4.59 1.21
N ARG A 26 -40.24 3.94 0.25
CA ARG A 26 -39.61 3.31 -0.92
C ARG A 26 -38.94 4.33 -1.86
N ARG A 27 -39.49 5.54 -1.96
CA ARG A 27 -38.87 6.64 -2.73
C ARG A 27 -37.57 7.09 -2.07
N TRP A 28 -37.58 7.23 -0.75
CA TRP A 28 -36.41 7.61 0.02
C TRP A 28 -35.32 6.55 -0.03
N VAL A 29 -35.66 5.26 0.03
CA VAL A 29 -34.69 4.17 -0.16
C VAL A 29 -34.01 4.24 -1.52
N VAL A 30 -34.76 4.52 -2.61
CA VAL A 30 -34.15 4.65 -3.94
C VAL A 30 -33.29 5.91 -4.06
N ILE A 31 -33.72 7.04 -3.50
CA ILE A 31 -32.92 8.28 -3.49
C ILE A 31 -31.63 8.09 -2.68
N VAL A 32 -31.71 7.47 -1.50
CA VAL A 32 -30.55 7.16 -0.66
C VAL A 32 -29.65 6.16 -1.36
N GLY A 33 -30.20 5.12 -1.98
CA GLY A 33 -29.43 4.15 -2.76
C GLY A 33 -28.71 4.80 -3.95
N GLN A 34 -29.39 5.63 -4.73
CA GLN A 34 -28.80 6.37 -5.84
C GLN A 34 -27.77 7.40 -5.37
N GLY A 35 -28.04 8.08 -4.26
CA GLY A 35 -27.11 9.01 -3.62
C GLY A 35 -25.84 8.31 -3.15
N MET A 36 -25.97 7.14 -2.53
CA MET A 36 -24.84 6.33 -2.07
C MET A 36 -24.03 5.79 -3.25
N VAL A 37 -24.68 5.28 -4.29
CA VAL A 37 -24.00 4.84 -5.53
C VAL A 37 -23.27 6.03 -6.19
N GLY A 38 -23.91 7.19 -6.28
CA GLY A 38 -23.31 8.40 -6.83
C GLY A 38 -22.11 8.88 -6.01
N PHE A 39 -22.22 8.85 -4.68
CA PHE A 39 -21.13 9.20 -3.78
C PHE A 39 -19.93 8.24 -3.91
N VAL A 40 -20.19 6.93 -3.92
CA VAL A 40 -19.15 5.90 -4.13
C VAL A 40 -18.49 6.07 -5.50
N ALA A 41 -19.27 6.29 -6.56
CA ALA A 41 -18.73 6.51 -7.90
C ALA A 41 -17.89 7.79 -7.98
N LEU A 42 -18.32 8.89 -7.35
CA LEU A 42 -17.55 10.12 -7.28
C LEU A 42 -16.24 9.92 -6.50
N PHE A 43 -16.29 9.23 -5.36
CA PHE A 43 -15.11 8.95 -4.56
C PHE A 43 -14.11 8.07 -5.32
N ALA A 44 -14.60 7.02 -5.99
CA ALA A 44 -13.78 6.18 -6.87
C ALA A 44 -13.17 6.98 -8.03
N ALA A 45 -13.93 7.89 -8.64
CA ALA A 45 -13.43 8.73 -9.73
C ALA A 45 -12.37 9.74 -9.26
N VAL A 46 -12.58 10.39 -8.11
CA VAL A 46 -11.59 11.30 -7.51
C VAL A 46 -10.30 10.54 -7.17
N ASN A 47 -10.42 9.36 -6.56
CA ASN A 47 -9.24 8.53 -6.28
C ASN A 47 -8.59 8.03 -7.56
N LEU A 48 -9.34 7.62 -8.58
CA LEU A 48 -8.72 7.24 -9.85
C LEU A 48 -7.94 8.41 -10.46
N VAL A 49 -8.51 9.61 -10.50
CA VAL A 49 -7.85 10.83 -10.98
C VAL A 49 -6.62 11.15 -10.16
N LEU A 50 -6.70 11.07 -8.82
CA LEU A 50 -5.56 11.29 -7.94
C LEU A 50 -4.45 10.27 -8.24
N SER A 51 -4.75 8.97 -8.32
CA SER A 51 -3.79 7.91 -8.64
C SER A 51 -3.08 8.22 -9.96
N LEU A 52 -3.87 8.52 -11.00
CA LEU A 52 -3.35 8.84 -12.33
C LEU A 52 -2.49 10.11 -12.34
N SER A 53 -2.82 11.11 -11.51
CA SER A 53 -2.09 12.37 -11.41
C SER A 53 -0.81 12.29 -10.57
N THR A 54 -0.72 11.31 -9.67
CA THR A 54 0.41 11.15 -8.74
C THR A 54 1.47 10.17 -9.24
N PHE A 55 1.18 9.40 -10.28
CA PHE A 55 2.20 8.54 -10.89
C PHE A 55 3.34 9.38 -11.47
N ARG A 56 4.56 9.09 -10.98
CA ARG A 56 5.81 9.77 -11.37
C ARG A 56 6.66 8.97 -12.38
N GLY A 57 6.10 7.92 -13.02
CA GLY A 57 6.82 7.02 -13.92
C GLY A 57 6.18 6.85 -15.31
N GLU A 58 6.92 6.25 -16.25
CA GLU A 58 6.70 6.38 -17.71
C GLU A 58 5.49 5.63 -18.31
N ASP A 59 4.74 4.79 -17.59
CA ASP A 59 3.51 4.18 -18.13
C ASP A 59 2.47 3.78 -17.05
N PRO A 60 1.45 4.62 -16.79
CA PRO A 60 0.39 4.33 -15.82
C PRO A 60 -0.40 3.05 -16.10
N LEU A 61 -0.52 2.65 -17.37
CA LEU A 61 -1.30 1.47 -17.75
C LEU A 61 -0.56 0.19 -17.42
N SER A 62 0.72 0.08 -17.76
CA SER A 62 1.52 -1.11 -17.40
C SER A 62 1.58 -1.30 -15.88
N ARG A 63 1.73 -0.20 -15.13
CA ARG A 63 1.72 -0.23 -13.66
C ARG A 63 0.38 -0.70 -13.10
N THR A 64 -0.74 -0.14 -13.57
CA THR A 64 -2.09 -0.58 -13.14
C THR A 64 -2.31 -2.06 -13.47
N VAL A 65 -1.87 -2.52 -14.64
CA VAL A 65 -1.97 -3.94 -15.02
C VAL A 65 -1.12 -4.82 -14.11
N HIS A 66 0.08 -4.37 -13.75
CA HIS A 66 0.96 -5.08 -12.81
C HIS A 66 0.31 -5.19 -11.43
N GLU A 67 -0.18 -4.08 -10.87
CA GLU A 67 -0.91 -4.06 -9.59
C GLU A 67 -2.10 -5.02 -9.60
N LEU A 68 -2.94 -5.01 -10.65
CA LEU A 68 -4.08 -5.92 -10.78
C LEU A 68 -3.67 -7.39 -10.88
N ARG A 69 -2.55 -7.70 -11.55
CA ARG A 69 -2.03 -9.08 -11.64
C ARG A 69 -1.52 -9.56 -10.29
N VAL A 70 -0.74 -8.74 -9.59
CA VAL A 70 -0.25 -9.04 -8.25
C VAL A 70 -1.42 -9.28 -7.30
N LEU A 71 -2.39 -8.37 -7.28
CA LEU A 71 -3.58 -8.51 -6.45
C LEU A 71 -4.32 -9.79 -6.78
N TRP A 72 -4.53 -10.11 -8.07
CA TRP A 72 -5.17 -11.35 -8.51
C TRP A 72 -4.51 -12.60 -7.89
N PHE A 73 -3.18 -12.65 -7.91
CA PHE A 73 -2.40 -13.78 -7.39
C PHE A 73 -2.17 -13.77 -5.89
N SER A 74 -2.42 -12.65 -5.19
CA SER A 74 -2.31 -12.62 -3.74
C SER A 74 -3.29 -13.62 -3.11
N PRO A 75 -2.77 -14.61 -2.36
CA PRO A 75 -3.60 -15.58 -1.68
C PRO A 75 -4.23 -14.95 -0.42
N PRO A 76 -5.39 -15.47 0.04
CA PRO A 76 -5.91 -15.16 1.37
C PRO A 76 -4.93 -15.57 2.48
N ASP A 77 -5.11 -15.01 3.68
CA ASP A 77 -4.31 -15.33 4.86
C ASP A 77 -4.21 -16.85 5.11
N GLY A 78 -2.98 -17.32 5.31
CA GLY A 78 -2.66 -18.74 5.54
C GLY A 78 -2.75 -19.64 4.30
N ALA A 79 -3.15 -19.14 3.13
CA ALA A 79 -3.19 -19.93 1.90
C ALA A 79 -1.85 -19.83 1.13
N PRO A 80 -1.40 -20.92 0.48
CA PRO A 80 -0.15 -20.90 -0.28
C PRO A 80 -0.28 -20.10 -1.57
N MET A 81 0.81 -19.43 -1.95
CA MET A 81 0.95 -18.75 -3.24
C MET A 81 0.80 -19.75 -4.41
N SER A 82 0.05 -19.35 -5.45
CA SER A 82 -0.10 -20.18 -6.67
C SER A 82 1.27 -20.47 -7.31
N PRO A 83 1.57 -21.72 -7.73
CA PRO A 83 2.81 -22.03 -8.43
C PRO A 83 3.01 -21.28 -9.75
N THR A 84 1.91 -20.80 -10.36
CA THR A 84 1.94 -20.02 -11.60
C THR A 84 2.01 -18.50 -11.37
N ALA A 85 1.93 -18.02 -10.12
CA ALA A 85 1.93 -16.60 -9.81
C ALA A 85 3.21 -15.91 -10.32
N PHE A 86 4.38 -16.38 -9.89
CA PHE A 86 5.65 -15.75 -10.26
C PHE A 86 5.89 -15.76 -11.79
N PRO A 87 5.79 -16.89 -12.51
CA PRO A 87 5.93 -16.87 -13.97
C PRO A 87 4.92 -15.97 -14.69
N THR A 88 3.72 -15.77 -14.13
CA THR A 88 2.70 -14.92 -14.76
C THR A 88 2.96 -13.44 -14.53
N VAL A 89 3.42 -13.06 -13.33
CA VAL A 89 3.69 -11.66 -12.96
C VAL A 89 5.05 -11.21 -13.49
N TYR A 90 6.10 -12.00 -13.24
CA TYR A 90 7.50 -11.64 -13.47
C TYR A 90 8.18 -12.43 -14.60
N GLY A 91 7.53 -13.46 -15.15
CA GLY A 91 8.20 -14.37 -16.08
C GLY A 91 8.66 -13.74 -17.40
N ARG A 92 8.08 -12.60 -17.80
CA ARG A 92 8.55 -11.84 -18.96
C ARG A 92 9.92 -11.20 -18.71
N ASP A 93 10.13 -10.68 -17.50
CA ASP A 93 11.28 -9.84 -17.17
C ASP A 93 12.41 -10.66 -16.53
N LEU A 94 12.06 -11.69 -15.76
CA LEU A 94 12.99 -12.53 -15.00
C LEU A 94 13.05 -14.00 -15.47
N GLY A 95 12.18 -14.40 -16.40
CA GLY A 95 12.00 -15.80 -16.75
C GLY A 95 11.22 -16.60 -15.68
N PRO A 96 10.92 -17.89 -15.95
CA PRO A 96 10.02 -18.68 -15.10
C PRO A 96 10.64 -19.10 -13.75
N ALA A 97 11.96 -19.08 -13.62
CA ALA A 97 12.68 -19.54 -12.43
C ALA A 97 14.00 -18.77 -12.23
N PRO A 98 13.95 -17.47 -11.93
CA PRO A 98 15.15 -16.68 -11.68
C PRO A 98 15.85 -17.16 -10.41
N ASP A 99 17.17 -16.98 -10.38
CA ASP A 99 17.96 -17.11 -9.17
C ASP A 99 17.98 -15.79 -8.37
N THR A 100 18.62 -15.83 -7.21
CA THR A 100 18.73 -14.69 -6.30
C THR A 100 19.46 -13.49 -6.92
N VAL A 101 20.45 -13.74 -7.78
CA VAL A 101 21.24 -12.69 -8.44
C VAL A 101 20.39 -11.95 -9.47
N ALA A 102 19.59 -12.68 -10.26
CA ALA A 102 18.68 -12.09 -11.23
C ALA A 102 17.61 -11.22 -10.54
N ILE A 103 17.06 -11.67 -9.40
CA ILE A 103 16.12 -10.88 -8.60
C ILE A 103 16.78 -9.61 -8.07
N HIS A 104 17.98 -9.71 -7.50
CA HIS A 104 18.71 -8.54 -7.03
C HIS A 104 18.96 -7.53 -8.15
N ALA A 105 19.44 -8.00 -9.30
CA ALA A 105 19.69 -7.12 -10.44
C ALA A 105 18.40 -6.44 -10.95
N PHE A 106 17.26 -7.13 -10.88
CA PHE A 106 15.97 -6.55 -11.21
C PHE A 106 15.55 -5.47 -10.22
N LEU A 107 15.58 -5.76 -8.91
CA LEU A 107 15.21 -4.80 -7.88
C LEU A 107 16.18 -3.60 -7.79
N GLU A 108 17.46 -3.79 -8.13
CA GLU A 108 18.39 -2.67 -8.26
C GLU A 108 17.95 -1.70 -9.35
N ARG A 109 17.64 -2.21 -10.55
CA ARG A 109 17.15 -1.39 -11.66
C ARG A 109 15.85 -0.68 -11.31
N GLU A 110 14.91 -1.38 -10.71
CA GLU A 110 13.64 -0.76 -10.29
C GLU A 110 13.86 0.32 -9.22
N ALA A 111 14.86 0.15 -8.34
CA ALA A 111 15.20 1.14 -7.32
C ALA A 111 16.03 2.33 -7.84
N GLU A 112 16.56 2.31 -9.06
CA GLU A 112 17.30 3.43 -9.68
C GLU A 112 16.41 4.66 -9.83
N ASP A 113 15.15 4.47 -10.21
CA ASP A 113 14.14 5.53 -10.33
C ASP A 113 13.62 6.03 -8.96
N GLY A 114 14.16 5.48 -7.87
CA GLY A 114 13.87 5.86 -6.50
C GLY A 114 12.56 5.30 -5.95
N VAL A 115 11.67 4.76 -6.79
CA VAL A 115 10.38 4.17 -6.41
C VAL A 115 10.13 2.88 -7.18
N PHE A 116 9.88 1.77 -6.48
CA PHE A 116 9.50 0.50 -7.08
C PHE A 116 8.37 -0.19 -6.34
N LEU A 117 7.81 -1.25 -6.92
CA LEU A 117 6.78 -2.06 -6.29
C LEU A 117 7.41 -3.29 -5.64
N LEU A 118 7.19 -3.47 -4.34
CA LEU A 118 7.47 -4.73 -3.65
C LEU A 118 6.15 -5.41 -3.33
N ASP A 119 5.96 -6.59 -3.88
CA ASP A 119 4.73 -7.35 -3.72
C ASP A 119 4.93 -8.76 -3.15
N HIS A 120 3.82 -9.34 -2.69
CA HIS A 120 3.76 -10.67 -2.08
C HIS A 120 4.27 -11.78 -3.00
N VAL A 121 4.09 -11.68 -4.34
CA VAL A 121 4.62 -12.68 -5.29
C VAL A 121 6.14 -12.62 -5.35
N MET A 122 6.73 -11.43 -5.37
CA MET A 122 8.19 -11.25 -5.29
C MET A 122 8.74 -11.68 -3.94
N VAL A 123 8.11 -11.28 -2.83
CA VAL A 123 8.52 -11.65 -1.46
C VAL A 123 8.47 -13.16 -1.26
N ASP A 124 7.39 -13.85 -1.65
CA ASP A 124 7.28 -15.31 -1.60
C ASP A 124 8.42 -15.99 -2.38
N ARG A 125 8.77 -15.46 -3.56
CA ARG A 125 9.88 -16.00 -4.36
C ARG A 125 11.23 -15.82 -3.65
N ILE A 126 11.51 -14.65 -3.10
CA ILE A 126 12.75 -14.38 -2.37
C ILE A 126 12.85 -15.30 -1.16
N LEU A 127 11.77 -15.44 -0.38
CA LEU A 127 11.74 -16.31 0.80
C LEU A 127 11.98 -17.78 0.43
N LYS A 128 11.40 -18.27 -0.67
CA LYS A 128 11.64 -19.63 -1.18
C LYS A 128 13.09 -19.87 -1.59
N LEU A 129 13.79 -18.85 -2.10
CA LEU A 129 15.19 -18.97 -2.53
C LEU A 129 16.19 -18.78 -1.37
N ASN A 130 15.93 -17.82 -0.50
CA ASN A 130 16.92 -17.32 0.48
C ASN A 130 16.55 -17.60 1.94
N GLY A 131 15.30 -17.98 2.21
CA GLY A 131 14.73 -18.15 3.54
C GLY A 131 14.49 -16.84 4.31
N ARG A 132 14.88 -15.69 3.74
CA ARG A 132 14.79 -14.36 4.35
C ARG A 132 14.90 -13.27 3.29
N ILE A 133 14.48 -12.07 3.64
CA ILE A 133 14.83 -10.86 2.90
C ILE A 133 16.17 -10.33 3.43
N ASP A 134 17.14 -10.15 2.55
CA ASP A 134 18.45 -9.54 2.83
C ASP A 134 19.09 -8.98 1.55
N ALA A 135 20.30 -8.40 1.71
CA ALA A 135 21.12 -7.81 0.65
C ALA A 135 21.45 -8.74 -0.53
N ARG A 136 21.24 -10.06 -0.42
CA ARG A 136 21.46 -10.96 -1.56
C ARG A 136 20.37 -10.83 -2.60
N SER A 137 19.15 -10.50 -2.18
CA SER A 137 17.96 -10.41 -3.04
C SER A 137 17.44 -9.00 -3.23
N VAL A 138 17.44 -8.19 -2.17
CA VAL A 138 16.99 -6.80 -2.22
C VAL A 138 18.23 -5.94 -2.05
N PRO A 139 18.45 -4.90 -2.86
CA PRO A 139 19.62 -4.05 -2.70
C PRO A 139 19.76 -3.48 -1.29
N SER A 140 21.01 -3.24 -0.88
CA SER A 140 21.29 -2.56 0.38
C SER A 140 20.75 -1.13 0.35
N GLY A 141 20.07 -0.72 1.41
CA GLY A 141 19.45 0.60 1.45
C GLY A 141 18.48 0.80 2.60
N VAL A 142 18.05 2.05 2.76
CA VAL A 142 16.90 2.42 3.58
C VAL A 142 15.75 2.73 2.65
N TYR A 143 14.63 2.07 2.87
CA TYR A 143 13.43 2.19 2.07
C TYR A 143 12.25 2.60 2.94
N VAL A 144 11.33 3.35 2.35
CA VAL A 144 10.01 3.63 2.94
C VAL A 144 9.00 2.87 2.12
N GLY A 145 8.32 1.92 2.74
CA GLY A 145 7.17 1.27 2.12
C GLY A 145 5.90 2.00 2.52
N ALA A 146 5.07 2.31 1.54
CA ALA A 146 3.79 2.97 1.72
C ALA A 146 2.81 2.50 0.63
N HIS A 147 1.61 3.07 0.61
CA HIS A 147 0.60 2.76 -0.41
C HIS A 147 0.27 1.26 -0.48
N ALA A 148 0.10 0.64 0.69
CA ALA A 148 -0.31 -0.76 0.77
C ALA A 148 -1.65 -1.00 0.04
N LEU A 149 -1.65 -1.94 -0.90
CA LEU A 149 -2.83 -2.45 -1.60
C LEU A 149 -3.11 -3.88 -1.10
N GLY A 150 -4.39 -4.24 -0.90
CA GLY A 150 -4.86 -5.43 -0.14
C GLY A 150 -4.35 -6.82 -0.61
N PRO A 151 -4.91 -7.97 -0.18
CA PRO A 151 -6.23 -8.10 0.43
C PRO A 151 -6.26 -8.32 1.95
N ASP A 152 -7.07 -7.55 2.68
CA ASP A 152 -7.53 -7.98 4.00
C ASP A 152 -8.35 -9.26 3.98
N ASP A 153 -8.30 -9.97 5.10
CA ASP A 153 -9.14 -11.09 5.51
C ASP A 153 -10.61 -11.03 5.07
N MET A 154 -11.22 -12.22 4.97
CA MET A 154 -12.65 -12.33 4.75
C MET A 154 -13.43 -11.58 5.84
N PRO A 155 -14.50 -10.85 5.50
CA PRO A 155 -15.19 -10.81 4.20
C PRO A 155 -14.70 -9.70 3.25
N LEU A 156 -13.62 -8.99 3.58
CA LEU A 156 -13.17 -7.82 2.82
C LEU A 156 -12.39 -8.21 1.56
N VAL A 157 -11.74 -9.38 1.51
CA VAL A 157 -10.98 -9.88 0.34
C VAL A 157 -11.66 -9.57 -0.99
N PRO A 158 -12.93 -9.94 -1.27
CA PRO A 158 -13.52 -9.75 -2.60
C PRO A 158 -13.75 -8.27 -2.95
N VAL A 159 -13.86 -7.41 -1.94
CA VAL A 159 -14.09 -5.97 -2.09
C VAL A 159 -12.76 -5.22 -2.20
N THR A 160 -11.78 -5.53 -1.35
CA THR A 160 -10.45 -4.91 -1.31
C THR A 160 -9.57 -5.34 -2.48
N LYS A 161 -9.65 -6.61 -2.90
CA LYS A 161 -8.89 -7.18 -4.02
C LYS A 161 -9.16 -6.51 -5.37
N PHE A 162 -10.33 -5.90 -5.57
CA PHE A 162 -10.74 -5.38 -6.88
C PHE A 162 -11.21 -3.92 -6.91
N MET A 163 -11.71 -3.35 -5.79
CA MET A 163 -12.34 -2.02 -5.84
C MET A 163 -12.04 -1.11 -4.65
N ALA A 164 -11.79 -1.65 -3.45
CA ALA A 164 -11.73 -0.81 -2.25
C ALA A 164 -10.42 -0.02 -2.09
N GLN A 165 -9.34 -0.36 -2.79
CA GLN A 165 -8.10 0.43 -2.73
C GLN A 165 -8.22 1.87 -3.27
N TYR A 166 -9.24 2.12 -4.09
CA TYR A 166 -9.61 3.47 -4.54
C TYR A 166 -10.70 4.11 -3.66
N LEU A 167 -11.19 3.39 -2.65
CA LEU A 167 -12.23 3.83 -1.72
C LEU A 167 -11.72 3.96 -0.26
N LEU A 168 -10.59 3.34 0.06
CA LEU A 168 -10.00 3.28 1.39
C LEU A 168 -8.71 4.10 1.43
N PHE A 169 -8.52 4.82 2.53
CA PHE A 169 -7.27 5.54 2.79
C PHE A 169 -6.09 4.55 2.78
N PRO A 170 -4.93 4.94 2.22
CA PRO A 170 -3.74 4.11 2.30
C PRO A 170 -3.35 3.89 3.74
N ARG A 171 -2.83 2.70 3.93
CA ARG A 171 -2.43 2.16 5.20
C ARG A 171 -0.97 2.41 5.45
N HIS A 172 -0.59 2.01 6.66
CA HIS A 172 0.61 2.35 7.39
C HIS A 172 1.86 2.41 6.51
N ALA A 173 2.61 3.51 6.65
CA ALA A 173 3.98 3.56 6.22
C ALA A 173 4.87 2.81 7.23
N TYR A 174 5.96 2.24 6.73
CA TYR A 174 7.03 1.63 7.52
C TYR A 174 8.38 1.93 6.86
N ILE A 175 9.46 1.74 7.62
CA ILE A 175 10.82 1.88 7.12
C ILE A 175 11.44 0.48 7.06
N LEU A 176 11.96 0.10 5.91
CA LEU A 176 12.72 -1.13 5.72
C LEU A 176 14.20 -0.79 5.53
N VAL A 177 15.04 -1.28 6.44
CA VAL A 177 16.50 -1.20 6.33
C VAL A 177 17.01 -2.55 5.84
N VAL A 178 17.63 -2.56 4.66
CA VAL A 178 18.36 -3.72 4.14
C VAL A 178 19.84 -3.45 4.35
N PRO A 179 20.48 -4.03 5.39
CA PRO A 179 21.91 -3.83 5.63
C PRO A 179 22.74 -4.64 4.62
N GLU A 180 24.00 -4.24 4.40
CA GLU A 180 24.94 -5.00 3.55
C GLU A 180 25.12 -6.46 3.99
N SER A 181 24.95 -6.72 5.29
CA SER A 181 24.99 -8.07 5.84
C SER A 181 23.93 -8.24 6.93
N GLY A 182 23.33 -9.43 6.99
CA GLY A 182 22.26 -9.75 7.92
C GLY A 182 20.86 -9.63 7.32
N PRO A 183 19.81 -9.94 8.11
CA PRO A 183 18.43 -9.84 7.66
C PRO A 183 18.03 -8.36 7.48
N ALA A 184 17.07 -8.12 6.59
CA ALA A 184 16.38 -6.84 6.56
C ALA A 184 15.65 -6.59 7.88
N ILE A 185 15.64 -5.35 8.33
CA ILE A 185 15.05 -4.89 9.60
C ILE A 185 13.99 -3.86 9.26
N ALA A 186 12.82 -3.95 9.86
CA ALA A 186 11.80 -2.93 9.72
C ALA A 186 11.57 -2.16 10.99
N PHE A 187 11.14 -0.93 10.78
CA PHE A 187 10.54 -0.07 11.77
C PHE A 187 9.10 0.18 11.37
N SER A 188 8.19 -0.24 12.24
CA SER A 188 6.75 -0.02 12.12
C SER A 188 6.27 0.82 13.29
N ALA A 189 5.26 1.66 13.07
CA ALA A 189 4.62 2.44 14.13
C ALA A 189 3.11 2.20 14.11
N SER A 190 2.50 1.95 15.26
CA SER A 190 1.07 1.64 15.36
C SER A 190 0.57 1.81 16.79
N GLN A 191 -0.68 1.41 17.04
CA GLN A 191 -1.23 1.33 18.39
C GLN A 191 -0.54 0.22 19.18
N ASN A 192 -0.30 0.42 20.47
CA ASN A 192 0.20 -0.60 21.39
C ASN A 192 -0.55 -1.94 21.27
N ALA A 193 -1.88 -1.90 21.16
CA ALA A 193 -2.70 -3.09 20.98
C ALA A 193 -2.33 -3.93 19.75
N LYS A 194 -1.80 -3.29 18.69
CA LYS A 194 -1.34 -3.98 17.46
C LYS A 194 -0.03 -4.71 17.63
N PHE A 195 0.75 -4.35 18.65
CA PHE A 195 1.98 -5.05 19.04
C PHE A 195 1.77 -5.98 20.25
N GLY A 196 0.51 -6.26 20.63
CA GLY A 196 0.19 -7.12 21.78
C GLY A 196 0.52 -6.49 23.14
N ILE A 197 0.63 -5.16 23.21
CA ILE A 197 0.89 -4.42 24.46
C ILE A 197 -0.45 -4.00 25.07
N ASP A 198 -0.84 -4.62 26.19
CA ASP A 198 -2.11 -4.35 26.87
C ASP A 198 -2.10 -3.06 27.72
N THR A 199 -0.91 -2.53 28.04
CA THR A 199 -0.79 -1.29 28.80
C THR A 199 -0.94 -0.07 27.89
N HIS A 200 -1.91 0.80 28.20
CA HIS A 200 -2.26 1.96 27.36
C HIS A 200 -2.43 1.57 25.87
N PRO A 201 -3.40 0.68 25.54
CA PRO A 201 -3.53 0.07 24.22
C PRO A 201 -3.71 1.08 23.08
N GLU A 202 -4.23 2.27 23.39
CA GLU A 202 -4.47 3.38 22.48
C GLU A 202 -3.23 4.22 22.14
N ARG A 203 -2.11 4.01 22.82
CA ARG A 203 -0.90 4.81 22.58
C ARG A 203 -0.21 4.42 21.28
N LEU A 204 0.33 5.44 20.62
CA LEU A 204 1.23 5.28 19.50
C LEU A 204 2.58 4.77 20.03
N SER A 205 3.06 3.68 19.45
CA SER A 205 4.38 3.13 19.69
C SER A 205 5.00 2.67 18.39
N ALA A 206 6.25 2.26 18.47
CA ALA A 206 6.96 1.67 17.34
C ALA A 206 7.65 0.38 17.74
N GLU A 207 7.79 -0.51 16.77
CA GLU A 207 8.50 -1.78 16.87
C GLU A 207 9.63 -1.81 15.85
N ILE A 208 10.78 -2.37 16.26
CA ILE A 208 11.90 -2.66 15.38
C ILE A 208 12.13 -4.16 15.43
N ALA A 209 11.94 -4.83 14.30
CA ALA A 209 12.06 -6.27 14.19
C ALA A 209 12.69 -6.66 12.85
N PRO A 210 13.30 -7.86 12.73
CA PRO A 210 13.60 -8.43 11.43
C PRO A 210 12.33 -8.48 10.57
N PHE A 211 12.50 -8.37 9.25
CA PHE A 211 11.40 -8.50 8.30
C PHE A 211 10.64 -9.80 8.53
N ASP A 212 9.34 -9.70 8.78
CA ASP A 212 8.42 -10.83 8.89
C ASP A 212 7.35 -10.71 7.81
N PRO A 213 7.28 -11.64 6.85
CA PRO A 213 6.25 -11.62 5.80
C PRO A 213 4.83 -11.80 6.32
N ASN A 214 4.63 -12.18 7.58
CA ASN A 214 3.32 -12.29 8.21
C ASN A 214 2.97 -11.08 9.06
N ALA A 215 3.89 -10.13 9.22
CA ALA A 215 3.57 -8.89 9.92
C ALA A 215 2.71 -7.99 9.02
N TYR A 216 1.81 -7.26 9.68
CA TYR A 216 0.76 -6.48 9.02
C TYR A 216 1.30 -5.39 8.08
N ASP A 217 2.48 -4.83 8.38
CA ASP A 217 3.03 -3.67 7.66
C ASP A 217 3.85 -4.06 6.41
N PHE A 218 3.81 -5.31 5.95
CA PHE A 218 4.59 -5.79 4.82
C PHE A 218 3.76 -6.44 3.72
N PRO A 219 4.33 -6.50 2.50
CA PRO A 219 3.79 -7.29 1.40
C PRO A 219 3.46 -8.72 1.83
N SER A 220 2.19 -8.99 2.05
CA SER A 220 1.67 -10.22 2.66
C SER A 220 0.32 -10.57 2.05
N SER A 221 -0.33 -11.58 2.60
CA SER A 221 -1.71 -11.89 2.23
C SER A 221 -2.66 -10.74 2.58
N GLY A 222 -2.39 -9.93 3.62
CA GLY A 222 -3.19 -8.78 4.06
C GLY A 222 -3.00 -7.49 3.23
N GLU A 223 -1.77 -7.26 2.80
CA GLU A 223 -1.35 -6.09 2.02
C GLU A 223 -0.43 -6.60 0.91
N ALA A 224 -0.95 -6.99 -0.25
CA ALA A 224 -0.19 -7.69 -1.27
C ALA A 224 0.88 -6.86 -1.98
N LEU A 225 0.82 -5.53 -1.90
CA LEU A 225 1.71 -4.67 -2.69
C LEU A 225 1.97 -3.35 -1.99
N HIS A 226 3.25 -3.00 -1.90
CA HIS A 226 3.74 -1.79 -1.28
C HIS A 226 4.57 -1.02 -2.31
N GLU A 227 4.39 0.30 -2.35
CA GLU A 227 5.28 1.20 -3.07
C GLU A 227 6.50 1.47 -2.18
N MET A 228 7.67 1.04 -2.62
CA MET A 228 8.94 1.20 -1.93
C MET A 228 9.69 2.39 -2.51
N THR A 229 9.93 3.41 -1.68
CA THR A 229 10.81 4.53 -2.03
C THR A 229 12.19 4.32 -1.41
N ARG A 230 13.25 4.29 -2.22
CA ARG A 230 14.64 4.23 -1.72
C ARG A 230 15.06 5.62 -1.23
N ILE A 231 15.31 5.72 0.07
CA ILE A 231 15.75 6.96 0.73
C ILE A 231 17.25 7.17 0.55
N THR A 232 18.03 6.10 0.73
CA THR A 232 19.48 6.14 0.56
C THR A 232 20.03 4.73 0.36
N ASN A 233 21.09 4.63 -0.43
CA ASN A 233 21.96 3.46 -0.55
C ASN A 233 23.41 3.78 -0.11
N ASP A 234 23.63 4.91 0.57
CA ASP A 234 24.94 5.27 1.11
C ASP A 234 25.30 4.28 2.24
N PRO A 235 26.36 3.47 2.10
CA PRO A 235 26.74 2.47 3.08
C PRO A 235 26.90 3.03 4.50
N ALA A 236 27.41 4.25 4.65
CA ALA A 236 27.61 4.87 5.96
C ALA A 236 26.27 5.20 6.64
N ARG A 237 25.28 5.63 5.86
CA ARG A 237 23.92 5.90 6.36
C ARG A 237 23.16 4.60 6.65
N VAL A 238 23.27 3.60 5.78
CA VAL A 238 22.63 2.29 5.98
C VAL A 238 23.16 1.62 7.25
N ALA A 239 24.47 1.64 7.48
CA ALA A 239 25.10 1.03 8.66
C ALA A 239 24.62 1.64 10.00
N THR A 240 24.22 2.92 10.00
CA THR A 240 23.78 3.64 11.20
C THR A 240 22.25 3.74 11.33
N ALA A 241 21.51 3.38 10.28
CA ALA A 241 20.06 3.55 10.21
C ALA A 241 19.32 2.85 11.36
N VAL A 242 19.69 1.61 11.70
CA VAL A 242 19.01 0.84 12.77
C VAL A 242 19.15 1.54 14.12
N GLU A 243 20.31 2.11 14.44
CA GLU A 243 20.51 2.84 15.69
C GLU A 243 19.73 4.15 15.73
N MET A 244 19.62 4.85 14.58
CA MET A 244 18.75 6.02 14.47
C MET A 244 17.27 5.66 14.72
N LEU A 245 16.82 4.53 14.16
CA LEU A 245 15.45 4.03 14.37
C LEU A 245 15.19 3.66 15.82
N LYS A 246 16.14 3.03 16.52
CA LYS A 246 16.04 2.77 17.97
C LYS A 246 15.91 4.06 18.78
N GLY A 247 16.68 5.08 18.43
CA GLY A 247 16.55 6.41 19.03
C GLY A 247 15.15 7.02 18.84
N ALA A 248 14.57 6.86 17.65
CA ALA A 248 13.20 7.29 17.38
C ALA A 248 12.15 6.49 18.14
N GLN A 249 12.31 5.16 18.23
CA GLN A 249 11.43 4.29 19.00
C GLN A 249 11.40 4.71 20.48
N ALA A 250 12.57 4.93 21.09
CA ALA A 250 12.68 5.37 22.47
C ALA A 250 12.03 6.74 22.71
N ARG A 251 12.13 7.65 21.74
CA ARG A 251 11.49 8.97 21.80
C ARG A 251 9.97 8.86 21.76
N LEU A 252 9.41 8.13 20.80
CA LEU A 252 7.96 7.89 20.70
C LEU A 252 7.38 7.28 21.99
N ALA A 253 8.11 6.32 22.58
CA ALA A 253 7.72 5.71 23.85
C ALA A 253 7.68 6.71 25.01
N THR A 254 8.56 7.72 24.99
CA THR A 254 8.66 8.76 26.03
C THR A 254 7.59 9.83 25.87
N GLU A 255 7.26 10.22 24.63
CA GLU A 255 6.24 11.24 24.33
C GLU A 255 4.83 10.79 24.76
N GLY A 256 4.56 9.47 24.76
CA GLY A 256 3.31 8.92 25.27
C GLY A 256 2.07 9.35 24.46
N LEU A 257 2.25 9.61 23.17
CA LEU A 257 1.20 10.11 22.26
C LEU A 257 0.05 9.12 22.12
N THR A 258 -1.18 9.62 22.05
CA THR A 258 -2.37 8.82 21.74
C THR A 258 -2.52 8.68 20.23
N TYR A 259 -2.71 7.45 19.74
CA TYR A 259 -2.90 7.19 18.31
C TYR A 259 -4.21 7.80 17.80
N GLY A 260 -4.12 8.66 16.80
CA GLY A 260 -5.25 9.29 16.12
C GLY A 260 -5.51 8.72 14.72
N LEU A 261 -6.72 8.92 14.20
CA LEU A 261 -7.05 8.54 12.81
C LEU A 261 -6.28 9.38 11.79
N LEU A 262 -6.14 10.68 12.05
CA LEU A 262 -5.50 11.64 11.14
C LEU A 262 -4.05 11.95 11.54
N ALA A 263 -3.82 12.22 12.81
CA ALA A 263 -2.52 12.39 13.45
C ALA A 263 -2.73 12.45 14.99
N PRO A 264 -1.73 12.13 15.82
CA PRO A 264 -0.50 11.42 15.44
C PRO A 264 -0.80 9.93 15.17
N ASN A 265 -0.21 9.38 14.11
CA ASN A 265 -0.41 7.99 13.68
C ASN A 265 0.87 7.37 13.10
N SER A 266 0.77 6.16 12.58
CA SER A 266 1.88 5.42 11.92
C SER A 266 2.63 6.26 10.89
N ASN A 267 1.89 6.91 9.99
CA ASN A 267 2.43 7.75 8.94
C ASN A 267 3.11 9.01 9.49
N THR A 268 2.56 9.59 10.57
CA THR A 268 3.16 10.74 11.28
C THR A 268 4.53 10.34 11.85
N ALA A 269 4.60 9.20 12.55
CA ALA A 269 5.83 8.68 13.12
C ALA A 269 6.90 8.46 12.04
N VAL A 270 6.57 7.77 10.94
CA VAL A 270 7.52 7.55 9.84
C VAL A 270 7.97 8.86 9.20
N GLY A 271 7.03 9.77 8.91
CA GLY A 271 7.35 11.10 8.36
C GLY A 271 8.29 11.90 9.27
N CYS A 272 8.12 11.79 10.59
CA CYS A 272 8.96 12.45 11.57
C CYS A 272 10.35 11.85 11.72
N VAL A 273 10.46 10.51 11.66
CA VAL A 273 11.75 9.83 11.62
C VAL A 273 12.55 10.26 10.39
N LEU A 274 11.93 10.27 9.22
CA LEU A 274 12.58 10.66 7.98
C LEU A 274 13.01 12.14 8.00
N GLN A 275 12.17 13.03 8.53
CA GLN A 275 12.53 14.44 8.66
C GLN A 275 13.70 14.64 9.64
N GLY A 276 13.64 14.00 10.81
CA GLY A 276 14.70 14.05 11.81
C GLY A 276 16.03 13.48 11.32
N ALA A 277 15.99 12.48 10.43
CA ALA A 277 17.15 11.92 9.76
C ALA A 277 17.70 12.79 8.61
N GLY A 278 17.03 13.90 8.27
CA GLY A 278 17.38 14.72 7.11
C GLY A 278 17.15 14.00 5.76
N ALA A 279 16.37 12.92 5.76
CA ALA A 279 16.03 12.15 4.56
C ALA A 279 14.94 12.84 3.72
N ILE A 280 14.09 13.63 4.36
CA ILE A 280 13.04 14.41 3.71
C ILE A 280 12.90 15.79 4.34
N THR A 281 12.61 16.80 3.54
CA THR A 281 12.27 18.14 4.05
C THR A 281 10.82 18.18 4.51
N GLN A 282 10.49 19.09 5.46
CA GLN A 282 9.11 19.32 5.88
C GLN A 282 8.19 19.67 4.69
N GLN A 283 8.70 20.43 3.72
CA GLN A 283 7.97 20.80 2.50
C GLN A 283 7.68 19.57 1.62
N ALA A 284 8.67 18.70 1.42
CA ALA A 284 8.50 17.45 0.68
C ALA A 284 7.53 16.51 1.40
N ARG A 285 7.59 16.44 2.73
CA ARG A 285 6.68 15.63 3.54
C ARG A 285 5.23 16.11 3.44
N SER A 286 5.02 17.43 3.44
CA SER A 286 3.69 18.04 3.32
C SER A 286 3.10 17.87 1.91
N SER A 287 3.94 17.85 0.86
CA SER A 287 3.48 17.60 -0.52
C SER A 287 3.21 16.11 -0.81
N ILE A 288 3.84 15.21 -0.05
CA ILE A 288 3.64 13.76 -0.14
C ILE A 288 2.24 13.31 0.32
N LEU A 289 1.53 14.10 1.14
CA LEU A 289 0.12 13.84 1.51
C LEU A 289 -0.78 13.60 0.29
N LEU A 290 -0.51 14.29 -0.82
CA LEU A 290 -1.26 14.14 -2.07
C LEU A 290 -0.81 12.92 -2.87
N ALA A 291 0.48 12.58 -2.82
CA ALA A 291 1.10 11.53 -3.64
C ALA A 291 0.94 10.12 -3.03
N LEU A 292 1.27 9.96 -1.74
CA LEU A 292 1.17 8.69 -1.03
C LEU A 292 -0.19 8.47 -0.38
N ARG A 293 -1.06 9.50 -0.40
CA ARG A 293 -2.38 9.54 0.25
C ARG A 293 -2.35 9.22 1.76
N ALA A 294 -1.17 9.21 2.39
CA ALA A 294 -0.95 8.73 3.76
C ALA A 294 -1.34 9.81 4.79
N PRO A 295 -2.53 9.76 5.42
CA PRO A 295 -2.96 10.81 6.36
C PRO A 295 -1.99 10.86 7.54
N GLY A 296 -1.63 12.07 7.98
CA GLY A 296 -0.68 12.26 9.08
C GLY A 296 0.78 12.34 8.67
N PHE A 297 1.16 11.88 7.47
CA PHE A 297 2.56 11.95 7.02
C PHE A 297 3.09 13.40 7.02
N GLY A 298 2.28 14.37 6.59
CA GLY A 298 2.63 15.79 6.61
C GLY A 298 2.48 16.49 7.97
N ALA A 299 1.88 15.85 8.97
CA ALA A 299 1.60 16.47 10.27
C ALA A 299 2.89 16.88 11.00
N GLU A 300 2.85 17.96 11.77
CA GLU A 300 4.03 18.49 12.47
C GLU A 300 4.68 17.42 13.36
N CYS A 301 6.01 17.43 13.41
CA CYS A 301 6.74 16.71 14.44
C CYS A 301 6.93 17.70 15.56
N GLU A 302 6.10 17.60 16.58
CA GLU A 302 6.37 18.25 17.86
C GLU A 302 7.52 17.53 18.58
#